data_AF-A0A7X0XFS1-F1
#
_entry.id   AF-A0A7X0XFS1-F1
#
_cell.length_a   1.000
_cell.length_b   1.000
_cell.length_c   1.000
_cell.angle_alpha   90.00
_cell.angle_beta   90.00
_cell.angle_gamma   90.00
#
_symmetry.space_group_name_H-M   'P 1'
#
loop_
_entity.id
_entity.type
_entity.pdbx_description
1 polymer ?
#
loop_
_entity_poly.entity_id
_entity_poly.type
_entity_poly.pdbx_seq_one_letter_code
_entity_poly.pdbx_strand_id
1 'polypeptide(L)'
;MYYKVGSAAWGESNYATVAAEGTYVFYISQQQVGTQISVKHTVDGVDSALATTTVTQGTVAAPTISAVTTDDTTVKGTGINGATVTVTIGSQNYTATVSGGAYSVTIPKQAVGTEITAKQTLNSKTSSSVNTTVTQGTVATPTINAVTTDDTLSKEQESMVLLSR
;
A
#
# COMPACT_ATOMS: atom_id res chain seq x y z
N MET A 1 7.06 39.75 -3.29
CA MET A 1 7.53 38.36 -3.04
C MET A 1 7.28 37.54 -4.29
N TYR A 2 8.27 36.78 -4.74
CA TYR A 2 8.20 35.87 -5.88
C TYR A 2 8.41 34.45 -5.40
N TYR A 3 7.73 33.50 -6.02
CA TYR A 3 8.01 32.07 -5.85
C TYR A 3 8.22 31.37 -7.20
N LYS A 4 8.93 30.24 -7.17
CA LYS A 4 8.98 29.28 -8.27
C LYS A 4 8.92 27.86 -7.76
N VAL A 5 8.44 26.96 -8.60
CA VAL A 5 8.30 25.54 -8.32
C VAL A 5 9.16 24.76 -9.30
N GLY A 6 10.03 23.90 -8.78
CA GLY A 6 10.99 23.14 -9.57
C GLY A 6 11.91 24.05 -10.41
N SER A 7 12.05 23.70 -11.68
CA SER A 7 12.90 24.42 -12.66
C SER A 7 12.20 25.60 -13.35
N ALA A 8 10.97 25.96 -12.94
CA ALA A 8 10.24 27.05 -13.56
C ALA A 8 11.04 28.37 -13.52
N ALA A 9 10.94 29.15 -14.60
CA ALA A 9 11.48 30.50 -14.65
C ALA A 9 10.76 31.40 -13.65
N TRP A 10 11.47 32.41 -13.14
CA TRP A 10 10.85 33.49 -12.37
C TRP A 10 9.94 34.29 -13.33
N GLY A 11 8.64 34.40 -13.04
CA GLY A 11 7.67 34.97 -13.97
C GLY A 11 6.46 35.65 -13.31
N GLU A 12 5.90 36.62 -14.03
CA GLU A 12 4.95 37.70 -13.65
C GLU A 12 3.55 37.25 -13.17
N SER A 13 3.35 36.00 -12.74
CA SER A 13 2.07 35.57 -12.14
C SER A 13 2.25 34.81 -10.83
N ASN A 14 3.49 34.67 -10.36
CA ASN A 14 3.83 33.98 -9.12
C ASN A 14 4.13 34.98 -7.99
N TYR A 15 3.17 35.86 -7.73
CA TYR A 15 3.25 36.80 -6.61
C TYR A 15 2.60 36.19 -5.37
N ALA A 16 3.29 36.29 -4.25
CA ALA A 16 2.67 36.05 -2.95
C ALA A 16 2.13 37.38 -2.40
N THR A 17 0.88 37.38 -1.94
CA THR A 17 0.34 38.54 -1.21
C THR A 17 1.08 38.66 0.12
N VAL A 18 1.63 39.84 0.38
CA VAL A 18 2.34 40.14 1.64
C VAL A 18 1.39 40.90 2.55
N ALA A 19 1.06 40.33 3.71
CA ALA A 19 0.29 41.01 4.74
C ALA A 19 1.16 42.07 5.45
N ALA A 20 0.51 43.03 6.13
CA ALA A 20 1.19 44.12 6.85
C ALA A 20 2.20 43.63 7.93
N GLU A 21 2.10 42.36 8.32
CA GLU A 21 2.96 41.71 9.32
C GLU A 21 4.14 40.92 8.70
N GLY A 22 4.38 41.06 7.39
CA GLY A 22 5.46 40.37 6.66
C GLY A 22 5.18 38.89 6.35
N THR A 23 3.99 38.38 6.68
CA THR A 23 3.53 37.04 6.31
C THR A 23 3.14 37.02 4.82
N TYR A 24 3.53 35.97 4.10
CA TYR A 24 3.22 35.80 2.68
C TYR A 24 2.50 34.47 2.41
N VAL A 25 1.54 34.50 1.47
CA VAL A 25 0.78 33.31 1.04
C VAL A 25 0.78 33.24 -0.48
N PHE A 26 0.97 32.04 -1.01
CA PHE A 26 0.81 31.72 -2.43
C PHE A 26 0.16 30.34 -2.57
N TYR A 27 -0.60 30.15 -3.65
CA TYR A 27 -1.26 28.89 -3.95
C TYR A 27 -0.46 28.13 -5.00
N ILE A 28 -0.17 26.87 -4.72
CA ILE A 28 0.42 25.94 -5.69
C ILE A 28 -0.51 24.75 -5.85
N SER A 29 -0.56 24.19 -7.06
CA SER A 29 -1.14 22.86 -7.25
C SER A 29 -0.34 21.82 -6.46
N GLN A 30 -0.95 20.66 -6.24
CA GLN A 30 -0.24 19.52 -5.65
C GLN A 30 1.03 19.22 -6.46
N GLN A 31 2.14 19.02 -5.74
CA GLN A 31 3.46 18.77 -6.32
C GLN A 31 3.92 17.34 -5.99
N GLN A 32 4.82 16.82 -6.83
CA GLN A 32 5.48 15.55 -6.52
C GLN A 32 6.46 15.71 -5.35
N VAL A 33 6.68 14.62 -4.60
CA VAL A 33 7.69 14.60 -3.55
C VAL A 33 9.07 14.86 -4.15
N GLY A 34 9.88 15.67 -3.46
CA GLY A 34 11.21 16.06 -3.93
C GLY A 34 11.22 17.33 -4.78
N THR A 35 10.06 17.85 -5.20
CA THR A 35 10.00 19.15 -5.90
C THR A 35 10.47 20.27 -4.96
N GLN A 36 11.46 21.03 -5.39
CA GLN A 36 11.93 22.22 -4.66
C GLN A 36 11.01 23.40 -4.91
N ILE A 37 10.70 24.14 -3.85
CA ILE A 37 10.03 25.45 -3.90
C ILE A 37 11.05 26.49 -3.46
N SER A 38 11.20 27.55 -4.25
CA SER A 38 12.10 28.66 -3.94
C SER A 38 11.31 29.96 -3.87
N VAL A 39 11.66 30.83 -2.91
CA VAL A 39 11.09 32.17 -2.77
C VAL A 39 12.18 33.23 -2.64
N LYS A 40 11.87 34.44 -3.11
CA LYS A 40 12.69 35.64 -2.93
C LYS A 40 11.80 36.88 -2.79
N HIS A 41 12.29 37.93 -2.13
CA HIS A 41 11.76 39.28 -2.35
C HIS A 41 12.70 40.08 -3.24
N THR A 42 12.15 41.11 -3.86
CA THR A 42 12.90 42.11 -4.60
C THR A 42 12.48 43.47 -4.06
N VAL A 43 13.44 44.31 -3.68
CA VAL A 43 13.23 45.69 -3.22
C VAL A 43 14.13 46.58 -4.05
N ASP A 44 13.58 47.60 -4.70
CA ASP A 44 14.33 48.53 -5.57
C ASP A 44 15.22 47.84 -6.62
N GLY A 45 14.74 46.73 -7.18
CA GLY A 45 15.47 45.94 -8.18
C GLY A 45 16.55 45.00 -7.61
N VAL A 46 16.73 44.96 -6.29
CA VAL A 46 17.68 44.08 -5.61
C VAL A 46 16.96 42.87 -5.02
N ASP A 47 17.42 41.66 -5.39
CA ASP A 47 16.90 40.40 -4.89
C ASP A 47 17.51 40.01 -3.53
N SER A 48 16.70 39.38 -2.67
CA SER A 48 17.20 38.66 -1.50
C SER A 48 17.91 37.36 -1.87
N ALA A 49 18.63 36.79 -0.90
CA ALA A 49 18.98 35.37 -0.96
C ALA A 49 17.71 34.51 -1.11
N LEU A 50 17.85 33.33 -1.74
CA LEU A 50 16.75 32.39 -1.89
C LEU A 50 16.49 31.66 -0.56
N ALA A 51 15.23 31.61 -0.16
CA ALA A 51 14.76 30.61 0.78
C ALA A 51 14.16 29.45 -0.01
N THR A 52 14.48 28.21 0.40
CA THR A 52 14.02 27.00 -0.31
C THR A 52 13.45 25.98 0.65
N THR A 53 12.47 25.24 0.18
CA THR A 53 11.97 24.02 0.83
C THR A 53 11.74 22.93 -0.21
N THR A 54 11.57 21.69 0.24
CA THR A 54 11.32 20.54 -0.62
C THR A 54 9.99 19.91 -0.23
N VAL A 55 9.17 19.58 -1.23
CA VAL A 55 7.90 18.90 -1.03
C VAL A 55 8.17 17.52 -0.42
N THR A 56 7.54 17.24 0.71
CA THR A 56 7.66 15.95 1.41
C THR A 56 6.38 15.14 1.26
N GLN A 57 6.49 13.82 1.44
CA GLN A 57 5.32 12.94 1.37
C GLN A 57 4.36 13.22 2.53
N GLY A 58 3.10 13.45 2.19
CA GLY A 58 2.01 13.56 3.15
C GLY A 58 1.61 12.21 3.76
N THR A 59 0.45 12.16 4.39
CA THR A 59 -0.11 10.91 4.95
C THR A 59 -0.34 9.87 3.85
N VAL A 60 -0.10 8.60 4.18
CA VAL A 60 -0.31 7.45 3.29
C VAL A 60 -1.49 6.65 3.83
N ALA A 61 -2.53 6.46 3.01
CA ALA A 61 -3.69 5.64 3.38
C ALA A 61 -3.28 4.17 3.56
N ALA A 62 -3.99 3.42 4.40
CA ALA A 62 -3.74 1.98 4.56
C ALA A 62 -4.11 1.20 3.26
N PRO A 63 -3.43 0.08 2.97
CA PRO A 63 -3.87 -0.81 1.89
C PRO A 63 -5.15 -1.55 2.31
N THR A 64 -5.73 -2.31 1.38
CA THR A 64 -6.78 -3.30 1.71
C THR A 64 -6.19 -4.70 1.69
N ILE A 65 -6.87 -5.67 2.32
CA ILE A 65 -6.55 -7.09 2.21
C ILE A 65 -7.84 -7.82 1.79
N SER A 66 -7.79 -8.58 0.70
CA SER A 66 -8.90 -9.47 0.30
C SER A 66 -9.01 -10.66 1.24
N ALA A 67 -10.14 -11.36 1.23
CA ALA A 67 -10.29 -12.60 2.01
C ALA A 67 -9.18 -13.60 1.65
N VAL A 68 -8.65 -14.29 2.67
CA VAL A 68 -7.61 -15.32 2.54
C VAL A 68 -8.13 -16.62 3.14
N THR A 69 -7.91 -17.71 2.42
CA THR A 69 -8.28 -19.07 2.80
C THR A 69 -7.06 -19.97 2.95
N THR A 70 -7.23 -21.15 3.53
CA THR A 70 -6.17 -22.17 3.63
C THR A 70 -5.64 -22.67 2.28
N ASP A 71 -6.38 -22.42 1.19
CA ASP A 71 -5.99 -22.82 -0.16
C ASP A 71 -5.11 -21.79 -0.86
N ASP A 72 -5.14 -20.54 -0.37
CA ASP A 72 -4.43 -19.43 -0.98
C ASP A 72 -2.92 -19.49 -0.73
N THR A 73 -2.16 -19.19 -1.78
CA THR A 73 -0.70 -18.99 -1.75
C THR A 73 -0.33 -17.54 -2.04
N THR A 74 -1.32 -16.65 -2.05
CA THR A 74 -1.14 -15.23 -2.32
C THR A 74 -2.07 -14.40 -1.46
N VAL A 75 -1.58 -13.28 -0.92
CA VAL A 75 -2.39 -12.22 -0.34
C VAL A 75 -2.58 -11.13 -1.38
N LYS A 76 -3.84 -10.83 -1.70
CA LYS A 76 -4.21 -9.80 -2.68
C LYS A 76 -4.88 -8.62 -1.98
N GLY A 77 -4.81 -7.46 -2.60
CA GLY A 77 -5.52 -6.28 -2.15
C GLY A 77 -5.25 -5.07 -3.05
N THR A 78 -5.71 -3.91 -2.61
CA THR A 78 -5.49 -2.62 -3.27
C THR A 78 -4.56 -1.74 -2.44
N GLY A 79 -3.88 -0.82 -3.12
CA GLY A 79 -2.94 0.09 -2.50
C GLY A 79 -2.67 1.32 -3.37
N ILE A 80 -1.76 2.17 -2.92
CA ILE A 80 -1.33 3.35 -3.67
C ILE A 80 -0.27 2.94 -4.68
N ASN A 81 -0.47 3.27 -5.96
CA ASN A 81 0.44 2.88 -7.03
C ASN A 81 1.89 3.31 -6.75
N GLY A 82 2.84 2.39 -6.91
CA GLY A 82 4.25 2.62 -6.59
C GLY A 82 4.62 2.49 -5.11
N ALA A 83 3.66 2.29 -4.20
CA ALA A 83 3.94 1.98 -2.81
C ALA A 83 4.40 0.52 -2.65
N THR A 84 5.25 0.26 -1.66
CA THR A 84 5.62 -1.09 -1.25
C THR A 84 4.69 -1.56 -0.14
N VAL A 85 3.90 -2.59 -0.42
CA VAL A 85 3.10 -3.28 0.60
C VAL A 85 3.98 -4.30 1.31
N THR A 86 3.91 -4.32 2.64
CA THR A 86 4.51 -5.33 3.50
C THR A 86 3.39 -6.07 4.21
N VAL A 87 3.28 -7.36 3.92
CA VAL A 87 2.40 -8.32 4.58
C VAL A 87 3.21 -9.04 5.67
N THR A 88 2.70 -9.06 6.90
CA THR A 88 3.34 -9.72 8.04
C THR A 88 2.47 -10.88 8.52
N ILE A 89 3.09 -12.04 8.66
CA ILE A 89 2.46 -13.28 9.15
C ILE A 89 3.36 -13.84 10.25
N GLY A 90 2.89 -13.80 11.50
CA GLY A 90 3.74 -14.06 12.66
C GLY A 90 4.94 -13.11 12.68
N SER A 91 6.15 -13.67 12.62
CA SER A 91 7.40 -12.88 12.57
C SER A 91 7.94 -12.64 11.15
N GLN A 92 7.31 -13.23 10.12
CA GLN A 92 7.80 -13.17 8.75
C GLN A 92 7.15 -12.03 7.98
N ASN A 93 7.95 -11.36 7.14
CA ASN A 93 7.51 -10.28 6.28
C ASN A 93 7.64 -10.67 4.81
N TYR A 94 6.61 -10.36 4.04
CA TYR A 94 6.53 -10.57 2.61
C TYR A 94 6.16 -9.25 1.95
N THR A 95 6.74 -8.93 0.79
CA THR A 95 6.55 -7.62 0.16
C THR A 95 6.16 -7.72 -1.30
N ALA A 96 5.41 -6.72 -1.77
CA ALA A 96 5.15 -6.49 -3.18
C ALA A 96 5.00 -4.99 -3.46
N THR A 97 5.29 -4.56 -4.68
CA THR A 97 5.00 -3.20 -5.14
C THR A 97 3.60 -3.14 -5.74
N VAL A 98 2.84 -2.10 -5.41
CA VAL A 98 1.51 -1.86 -6.00
C VAL A 98 1.68 -1.40 -7.44
N SER A 99 1.01 -2.07 -8.36
CA SER A 99 0.97 -1.72 -9.78
C SER A 99 -0.48 -1.72 -10.28
N GLY A 100 -0.90 -0.65 -10.96
CA GLY A 100 -2.28 -0.49 -11.42
C GLY A 100 -3.30 -0.40 -10.28
N GLY A 101 -2.86 0.00 -9.07
CA GLY A 101 -3.72 0.11 -7.88
C GLY A 101 -3.96 -1.20 -7.12
N ALA A 102 -3.43 -2.32 -7.59
CA ALA A 102 -3.53 -3.62 -6.93
C ALA A 102 -2.14 -4.19 -6.57
N TYR A 103 -2.11 -5.10 -5.61
CA TYR A 103 -0.92 -5.86 -5.25
C TYR A 103 -1.25 -7.35 -5.04
N SER A 104 -0.23 -8.19 -5.21
CA SER A 104 -0.30 -9.63 -4.93
C SER A 104 1.02 -10.06 -4.31
N VAL A 105 0.99 -10.52 -3.05
CA VAL A 105 2.16 -11.00 -2.31
C VAL A 105 2.10 -12.52 -2.22
N THR A 106 3.12 -13.22 -2.70
CA THR A 106 3.22 -14.68 -2.55
C THR A 106 3.59 -15.05 -1.12
N ILE A 107 2.85 -15.98 -0.53
CA ILE A 107 3.02 -16.48 0.84
C ILE A 107 2.90 -18.01 0.86
N PRO A 108 3.47 -18.71 1.86
CA PRO A 108 3.14 -20.11 2.10
C PRO A 108 1.67 -20.24 2.55
N LYS A 109 1.08 -21.42 2.34
CA LYS A 109 -0.26 -21.73 2.87
C LYS A 109 -0.29 -21.52 4.38
N GLN A 110 -1.41 -21.01 4.87
CA GLN A 110 -1.62 -20.68 6.28
C GLN A 110 -2.72 -21.55 6.88
N ALA A 111 -2.63 -21.79 8.19
CA ALA A 111 -3.68 -22.49 8.94
C ALA A 111 -4.89 -21.56 9.17
N VAL A 112 -6.05 -22.15 9.42
CA VAL A 112 -7.25 -21.40 9.84
C VAL A 112 -6.94 -20.62 11.12
N GLY A 113 -7.42 -19.38 11.20
CA GLY A 113 -7.22 -18.53 12.37
C GLY A 113 -5.90 -17.77 12.38
N THR A 114 -4.99 -18.02 11.42
CA THR A 114 -3.77 -17.22 11.29
C THR A 114 -4.13 -15.76 10.96
N GLU A 115 -3.62 -14.83 11.77
CA GLU A 115 -3.73 -13.39 11.50
C GLU A 115 -2.68 -12.96 10.47
N ILE A 116 -3.13 -12.22 9.47
CA ILE A 116 -2.31 -11.59 8.44
C ILE A 116 -2.49 -10.10 8.56
N THR A 117 -1.38 -9.36 8.68
CA THR A 117 -1.42 -7.89 8.71
C THR A 117 -0.75 -7.31 7.48
N ALA A 118 -1.15 -6.11 7.05
CA ALA A 118 -0.53 -5.42 5.94
C ALA A 118 -0.43 -3.91 6.19
N LYS A 119 0.68 -3.32 5.74
CA LYS A 119 0.90 -1.86 5.68
C LYS A 119 1.58 -1.52 4.37
N GLN A 120 1.49 -0.27 3.93
CA GLN A 120 2.19 0.18 2.74
C GLN A 120 3.07 1.40 3.01
N THR A 121 4.20 1.46 2.31
CA THR A 121 5.16 2.55 2.41
C THR A 121 5.32 3.22 1.05
N LEU A 122 5.17 4.55 1.01
CA LEU A 122 5.42 5.38 -0.16
C LEU A 122 6.32 6.54 0.25
N ASN A 123 7.42 6.77 -0.48
CA ASN A 123 8.35 7.89 -0.24
C ASN A 123 8.72 8.07 1.24
N SER A 124 9.13 6.98 1.89
CA SER A 124 9.54 6.92 3.31
C SER A 124 8.44 7.22 4.34
N LYS A 125 7.18 7.35 3.93
CA LYS A 125 6.02 7.41 4.83
C LYS A 125 5.26 6.09 4.80
N THR A 126 4.90 5.60 5.97
CA THR A 126 4.20 4.33 6.15
C THR A 126 2.78 4.58 6.62
N SER A 127 1.83 3.80 6.07
CA SER A 127 0.44 3.84 6.50
C SER A 127 0.21 3.20 7.87
N SER A 128 -0.99 3.37 8.42
CA SER A 128 -1.51 2.46 9.44
C SER A 128 -1.59 1.02 8.92
N SER A 129 -1.62 0.05 9.84
CA SER A 129 -1.78 -1.37 9.53
C SER A 129 -3.25 -1.76 9.41
N VAL A 130 -3.54 -2.74 8.57
CA VAL A 130 -4.82 -3.47 8.48
C VAL A 130 -4.57 -4.96 8.71
N ASN A 131 -5.61 -5.71 9.08
CA ASN A 131 -5.51 -7.15 9.29
C ASN A 131 -6.67 -7.92 8.66
N THR A 132 -6.46 -9.22 8.51
CA THR A 132 -7.48 -10.21 8.18
C THR A 132 -7.10 -11.53 8.84
N THR A 133 -8.05 -12.45 8.93
CA THR A 133 -7.83 -13.79 9.49
C THR A 133 -8.10 -14.83 8.43
N VAL A 134 -7.22 -15.84 8.35
CA VAL A 134 -7.35 -16.94 7.40
C VAL A 134 -8.57 -17.79 7.76
N THR A 135 -9.40 -18.04 6.76
CA THR A 135 -10.60 -18.89 6.87
C THR A 135 -10.37 -20.25 6.21
N GLN A 136 -11.21 -21.23 6.53
CA GLN A 136 -11.12 -22.55 5.90
C GLN A 136 -11.50 -22.46 4.42
N GLY A 137 -10.64 -22.99 3.55
CA GLY A 137 -10.91 -23.15 2.13
C GLY A 137 -11.90 -24.28 1.86
N THR A 138 -12.08 -24.61 0.58
CA THR A 138 -13.01 -25.66 0.15
C THR A 138 -12.55 -27.05 0.60
N VAL A 139 -13.41 -27.79 1.30
CA VAL A 139 -13.15 -29.18 1.70
C VAL A 139 -13.84 -30.11 0.70
N ALA A 140 -13.11 -31.15 0.25
CA ALA A 140 -13.67 -32.14 -0.68
C ALA A 140 -14.84 -32.90 -0.04
N THR A 141 -15.91 -33.09 -0.81
CA THR A 141 -17.04 -33.93 -0.39
C THR A 141 -16.60 -35.39 -0.34
N PRO A 142 -16.88 -36.14 0.75
CA PRO A 142 -16.56 -37.56 0.79
C PRO A 142 -17.40 -38.33 -0.25
N THR A 143 -16.79 -39.34 -0.86
CA THR A 143 -17.50 -40.26 -1.76
C THR A 143 -17.69 -41.62 -1.08
N ILE A 144 -18.91 -42.16 -1.18
CA ILE A 144 -19.24 -43.51 -0.73
C ILE A 144 -19.62 -44.36 -1.94
N ASN A 145 -19.12 -45.60 -1.98
CA ASN A 145 -19.48 -46.54 -3.03
C ASN A 145 -20.89 -47.12 -2.79
N ALA A 146 -21.55 -47.59 -3.85
CA ALA A 146 -22.80 -48.35 -3.70
C ALA A 146 -22.55 -49.60 -2.83
N VAL A 147 -23.45 -49.85 -1.87
CA VAL A 147 -23.41 -51.02 -0.99
C VAL A 147 -24.59 -51.94 -1.28
N THR A 148 -24.40 -53.23 -1.04
CA THR A 148 -25.35 -54.32 -1.21
C THR A 148 -25.67 -54.96 0.15
N THR A 149 -26.66 -55.85 0.18
CA THR A 149 -27.03 -56.60 1.40
C THR A 149 -25.96 -57.57 1.89
N ASP A 150 -24.97 -57.86 1.05
CA ASP A 150 -23.86 -58.76 1.38
C ASP A 150 -22.64 -58.00 1.94
N ASP A 151 -22.64 -56.67 1.86
CA ASP A 151 -21.54 -55.83 2.33
C ASP A 151 -21.62 -55.62 3.84
N THR A 152 -20.52 -55.92 4.54
CA THR A 152 -20.34 -55.64 5.98
C THR A 152 -19.40 -54.45 6.24
N LEU A 153 -18.80 -53.89 5.18
CA LEU A 153 -17.87 -52.75 5.22
C LEU A 153 -18.11 -51.84 4.01
N SER A 154 -18.36 -50.54 4.26
CA SER A 154 -18.30 -49.50 3.23
C SER A 154 -16.84 -49.16 2.94
N LYS A 155 -16.44 -49.13 1.66
CA LYS A 155 -15.13 -48.59 1.25
C LYS A 155 -15.30 -47.10 0.99
N GLU A 156 -14.87 -46.28 1.94
CA GLU A 156 -14.68 -44.84 1.75
C GLU A 156 -13.45 -44.61 0.86
N GLN A 157 -13.52 -43.62 -0.03
CA GLN A 157 -12.36 -43.09 -0.71
C GLN A 157 -12.18 -41.65 -0.23
N GLU A 158 -11.35 -41.45 0.80
CA GLU A 158 -10.91 -40.10 1.15
C GLU A 158 -9.95 -39.61 0.07
N SER A 159 -10.30 -38.53 -0.63
CA SER A 159 -9.30 -37.73 -1.35
C SER A 159 -8.46 -36.96 -0.33
N MET A 160 -7.60 -37.67 0.39
CA MET A 160 -6.59 -37.06 1.26
C MET A 160 -5.44 -36.57 0.37
N VAL A 161 -5.30 -35.25 0.22
CA VAL A 161 -4.10 -34.64 -0.34
C VAL A 161 -2.95 -34.95 0.63
N LEU A 162 -2.12 -35.94 0.29
CA LEU A 162 -0.84 -36.15 0.95
C LEU A 162 0.04 -34.91 0.71
N LEU A 163 0.27 -34.09 1.73
CA LEU A 163 1.49 -33.28 1.75
C LEU A 163 2.65 -34.23 2.09
N SER A 164 3.48 -34.54 1.09
CA SER A 164 4.79 -35.14 1.32
C SER A 164 5.68 -34.13 2.06
N ARG A 165 6.15 -34.56 3.23
CA ARG A 165 7.26 -34.08 4.09
C ARG A 165 8.00 -32.80 3.69
#